data_AF-A0A956D705-F1
#
_entry.id   AF-A0A956D705-F1
#
_cell.length_a   1.000
_cell.length_b   1.000
_cell.length_c   1.000
_cell.angle_alpha   90.00
_cell.angle_beta   90.00
_cell.angle_gamma   90.00
#
_symmetry.space_group_name_H-M   'P 1'
#
loop_
_entity.id
_entity.type
_entity.pdbx_description
1 polymer ?
#
loop_
_entity_poly.entity_id
_entity_poly.type
_entity_poly.pdbx_seq_one_letter_code
_entity_poly.pdbx_strand_id
1 'polypeptide(L)'
;MPDAMLDGGEPDSGIDSGCEGDSCGPRCDDGVRNGDETDVDCGGACTGCDVGGRCAGDLDCLAMACLEGFCGEPGCSSGRQDGMETDVDCGGPECRACDEGSACSVGGDCASGVCSDSVCAAPACDDEVRNGDESDVD
;
A
#
# COMPACT_ATOMS: atom_id res chain seq x y z
N MET A 1 30.07 64.01 -10.21
CA MET A 1 30.34 62.58 -10.02
C MET A 1 30.31 62.36 -8.52
N PRO A 2 29.28 61.73 -7.96
CA PRO A 2 28.70 60.45 -8.38
C PRO A 2 27.40 60.63 -9.20
N ASP A 3 27.19 59.98 -10.33
CA ASP A 3 27.08 58.53 -10.61
C ASP A 3 25.87 57.87 -9.93
N ALA A 4 24.94 57.46 -10.81
CA ALA A 4 23.78 56.57 -10.73
C ALA A 4 23.70 55.68 -9.46
N MET A 5 22.52 55.28 -8.97
CA MET A 5 21.54 54.48 -9.72
C MET A 5 20.11 54.64 -9.15
N LEU A 6 19.18 55.05 -10.02
CA LEU A 6 17.83 54.49 -9.98
C LEU A 6 17.93 53.11 -10.65
N ASP A 7 17.81 52.03 -9.89
CA ASP A 7 17.27 50.77 -10.41
C ASP A 7 16.68 49.97 -9.25
N GLY A 8 15.37 49.73 -9.32
CA GLY A 8 14.66 48.86 -8.39
C GLY A 8 15.03 47.42 -8.69
N GLY A 9 15.87 46.83 -7.85
CA GLY A 9 16.01 45.40 -7.71
C GLY A 9 15.28 44.97 -6.45
N GLU A 10 14.05 44.48 -6.61
CA GLU A 10 13.46 43.54 -5.67
C GLU A 10 14.27 42.25 -5.76
N PRO A 11 14.93 41.77 -4.69
CA PRO A 11 15.18 40.35 -4.55
C PRO A 11 13.96 39.75 -3.87
N ASP A 12 13.09 39.20 -4.71
CA ASP A 12 12.37 37.94 -4.52
C ASP A 12 12.44 37.34 -3.10
N SER A 13 11.27 37.29 -2.45
CA SER A 13 10.79 36.15 -1.65
C SER A 13 11.84 35.24 -1.00
N GLY A 14 12.55 35.75 0.00
CA GLY A 14 13.46 34.94 0.82
C GLY A 14 13.07 35.01 2.29
N ILE A 15 12.19 34.11 2.73
CA ILE A 15 12.01 33.85 4.17
C ILE A 15 13.33 33.36 4.75
N ASP A 16 13.91 34.22 5.58
CA ASP A 16 15.17 34.08 6.29
C ASP A 16 15.05 33.06 7.43
N SER A 17 15.90 32.01 7.43
CA SER A 17 16.80 31.68 8.55
C SER A 17 17.45 30.28 8.42
N GLY A 18 18.59 30.26 7.71
CA GLY A 18 19.79 29.44 8.01
C GLY A 18 19.70 27.91 8.15
N CYS A 19 20.17 27.18 7.13
CA CYS A 19 20.81 25.87 7.32
C CYS A 19 21.98 25.68 6.34
N GLU A 20 23.20 25.71 6.86
CA GLU A 20 24.40 25.25 6.15
C GLU A 20 24.57 23.74 6.43
N GLY A 21 24.08 22.91 5.50
CA GLY A 21 24.19 21.45 5.57
C GLY A 21 22.90 20.72 5.16
N ASP A 22 22.68 20.61 3.85
CA ASP A 22 21.86 19.59 3.17
C ASP A 22 20.53 19.17 3.82
N SER A 23 19.62 20.13 4.09
CA SER A 23 18.17 19.90 3.89
C SER A 23 17.42 21.21 4.14
N CYS A 24 17.21 21.95 3.05
CA CYS A 24 16.23 23.04 2.97
C CYS A 24 14.97 22.53 2.25
N GLY A 25 14.53 21.33 2.63
CA GLY A 25 13.21 20.75 2.34
C GLY A 25 12.55 20.36 3.66
N PRO A 26 11.24 20.02 3.66
CA PRO A 26 10.57 19.46 4.84
C PRO A 26 11.42 18.33 5.44
N ARG A 27 11.56 18.31 6.77
CA ARG A 27 12.36 17.28 7.43
C ARG A 27 11.44 16.11 7.75
N CYS A 28 11.70 14.99 7.12
CA CYS A 28 10.94 13.74 7.29
C CYS A 28 11.09 13.05 8.66
N ASP A 29 11.39 13.81 9.73
CA ASP A 29 11.72 13.32 11.09
C ASP A 29 11.64 14.47 12.13
N ASP A 30 10.84 15.53 11.86
CA ASP A 30 10.71 16.70 12.75
C ASP A 30 9.45 16.71 13.62
N GLY A 31 8.65 15.64 13.59
CA GLY A 31 7.50 15.42 14.46
C GLY A 31 6.25 16.18 14.03
N VAL A 32 6.25 16.77 12.83
CA VAL A 32 5.15 17.60 12.33
C VAL A 32 4.93 17.32 10.85
N ARG A 33 3.66 17.26 10.42
CA ARG A 33 3.32 17.16 9.00
C ARG A 33 3.54 18.51 8.31
N ASN A 34 4.60 18.66 7.52
CA ASN A 34 4.93 19.87 6.78
C ASN A 34 5.46 19.57 5.36
N GLY A 35 5.57 20.62 4.51
CA GLY A 35 5.97 20.49 3.11
C GLY A 35 5.10 19.53 2.29
N ASP A 36 5.72 18.53 1.66
CA ASP A 36 5.10 17.52 0.78
C ASP A 36 4.69 16.23 1.52
N GLU A 37 4.82 16.18 2.84
CA GLU A 37 4.44 15.01 3.64
C GLU A 37 2.93 14.78 3.66
N THR A 38 2.52 13.52 3.50
CA THR A 38 1.10 13.14 3.56
C THR A 38 0.66 12.71 4.96
N ASP A 39 1.58 12.22 5.79
CA ASP A 39 1.42 12.11 7.24
C ASP A 39 2.61 12.71 8.00
N VAL A 40 2.58 12.70 9.34
CA VAL A 40 3.70 13.24 10.14
C VAL A 40 4.98 12.46 9.82
N ASP A 41 6.01 13.16 9.34
CA ASP A 41 7.34 12.60 9.05
C ASP A 41 7.39 11.55 7.91
N CYS A 42 6.35 11.46 7.07
CA CYS A 42 6.32 10.48 5.97
C CYS A 42 5.40 10.86 4.79
N GLY A 43 5.67 10.21 3.65
CA GLY A 43 4.91 10.37 2.41
C GLY A 43 5.39 11.51 1.50
N GLY A 44 4.88 11.54 0.27
CA GLY A 44 5.26 12.49 -0.78
C GLY A 44 6.75 12.42 -1.16
N ALA A 45 7.50 13.45 -0.78
CA ALA A 45 8.95 13.54 -1.01
C ALA A 45 9.78 12.78 0.04
N CYS A 46 9.14 12.33 1.12
CA CYS A 46 9.75 11.57 2.21
C CYS A 46 9.68 10.06 1.97
N THR A 47 10.22 9.27 2.90
CA THR A 47 10.00 7.82 2.90
C THR A 47 8.51 7.53 3.01
N GLY A 48 8.03 6.43 2.41
CA GLY A 48 6.63 6.06 2.53
C GLY A 48 6.20 5.87 3.99
N CYS A 49 4.93 6.10 4.27
CA CYS A 49 4.32 5.85 5.56
C CYS A 49 4.07 4.35 5.78
N ASP A 50 4.18 3.93 7.04
CA ASP A 50 3.71 2.62 7.49
C ASP A 50 2.18 2.47 7.34
N VAL A 51 1.70 1.23 7.50
CA VAL A 51 0.27 0.91 7.49
C VAL A 51 -0.48 1.78 8.51
N GLY A 52 -1.60 2.36 8.07
CA GLY A 52 -2.42 3.29 8.83
C GLY A 52 -1.98 4.76 8.75
N GLY A 53 -0.81 5.07 8.17
CA GLY A 53 -0.41 6.45 7.88
C GLY A 53 -1.26 7.08 6.78
N ARG A 54 -1.41 8.40 6.77
CA ARG A 54 -2.16 9.11 5.72
C ARG A 54 -1.37 9.14 4.41
N CYS A 55 -2.06 9.03 3.28
CA CYS A 55 -1.45 9.04 1.95
C CYS A 55 -2.31 9.82 0.95
N ALA A 56 -1.67 10.35 -0.11
CA ALA A 56 -2.34 10.96 -1.25
C ALA A 56 -2.28 10.08 -2.51
N GLY A 57 -1.29 9.20 -2.61
CA GLY A 57 -1.16 8.17 -3.63
C GLY A 57 -0.35 6.98 -3.13
N ASP A 58 -0.21 5.95 -3.96
CA ASP A 58 0.40 4.68 -3.55
C ASP A 58 1.86 4.82 -3.13
N LEU A 59 2.61 5.71 -3.78
CA LEU A 59 4.03 5.98 -3.48
C LEU A 59 4.25 6.58 -2.08
N ASP A 60 3.20 7.16 -1.49
CA ASP A 60 3.24 7.68 -0.13
C ASP A 60 3.29 6.58 0.94
N CYS A 61 3.15 5.31 0.57
CA CYS A 61 3.11 4.18 1.49
C CYS A 61 4.31 3.26 1.27
N LEU A 62 4.90 2.72 2.35
CA LEU A 62 5.94 1.68 2.25
C LEU A 62 5.41 0.43 1.52
N ALA A 63 4.13 0.13 1.75
CA ALA A 63 3.41 -0.96 1.11
C ALA A 63 2.94 -0.66 -0.33
N MET A 64 3.19 0.56 -0.85
CA MET A 64 2.73 1.00 -2.17
C MET A 64 1.21 0.86 -2.37
N ALA A 65 0.43 1.06 -1.31
CA ALA A 65 -1.02 0.87 -1.32
C ALA A 65 -1.72 1.98 -0.55
N CYS A 66 -2.27 2.97 -1.26
CA CYS A 66 -3.06 4.04 -0.65
C CYS A 66 -4.56 3.74 -0.75
N LEU A 67 -5.17 3.43 0.38
CA LEU A 67 -6.57 2.99 0.50
C LEU A 67 -7.38 4.08 1.21
N GLU A 68 -8.30 4.73 0.49
CA GLU A 68 -9.19 5.77 1.03
C GLU A 68 -8.45 6.90 1.79
N GLY A 69 -7.20 7.18 1.41
CA GLY A 69 -6.34 8.18 2.03
C GLY A 69 -5.50 7.69 3.21
N PHE A 70 -5.43 6.37 3.43
CA PHE A 70 -4.55 5.72 4.41
C PHE A 70 -3.75 4.58 3.79
N CYS A 71 -2.51 4.39 4.24
CA CYS A 71 -1.65 3.31 3.80
C CYS A 71 -2.20 1.97 4.27
N GLY A 72 -2.50 1.10 3.33
CA GLY A 72 -2.98 -0.25 3.60
C GLY A 72 -1.85 -1.25 3.81
N GLU A 73 -2.16 -2.35 4.48
CA GLU A 73 -1.33 -3.54 4.45
C GLU A 73 -1.42 -4.16 3.03
N PRO A 74 -0.30 -4.59 2.42
CA PRO A 74 -0.35 -5.07 1.05
C PRO A 74 -1.09 -6.42 1.00
N GLY A 75 -2.22 -6.44 0.28
CA GLY A 75 -2.75 -7.58 -0.45
C GLY A 75 -3.04 -8.85 0.33
N CYS A 76 -3.53 -8.78 1.57
CA CYS A 76 -4.28 -9.90 2.19
C CYS A 76 -5.44 -9.41 3.11
N SER A 77 -5.63 -8.10 3.25
CA SER A 77 -6.60 -7.43 4.14
C SER A 77 -6.84 -5.96 3.73
N SER A 78 -6.56 -5.63 2.47
CA SER A 78 -6.67 -4.30 1.88
C SER A 78 -8.07 -3.97 1.33
N GLY A 79 -9.03 -4.88 1.39
CA GLY A 79 -10.38 -4.70 0.82
C GLY A 79 -10.40 -4.74 -0.71
N ARG A 80 -9.33 -5.23 -1.34
CA ARG A 80 -9.13 -5.28 -2.80
C ARG A 80 -8.40 -6.58 -3.17
N GLN A 81 -8.46 -6.95 -4.44
CA GLN A 81 -7.71 -8.07 -4.99
C GLN A 81 -6.40 -7.51 -5.58
N ASP A 82 -5.35 -7.46 -4.75
CA ASP A 82 -4.05 -6.88 -5.12
C ASP A 82 -2.90 -7.86 -4.80
N GLY A 83 -1.69 -7.54 -5.26
CA GLY A 83 -0.51 -8.37 -4.97
C GLY A 83 -0.58 -9.78 -5.57
N MET A 84 -0.62 -10.81 -4.72
CA MET A 84 -0.70 -12.23 -5.11
C MET A 84 -2.05 -12.88 -4.80
N GLU A 85 -3.05 -12.08 -4.43
CA GLU A 85 -4.38 -12.55 -4.09
C GLU A 85 -5.12 -13.11 -5.30
N THR A 86 -5.91 -14.16 -5.09
CA THR A 86 -6.84 -14.67 -6.11
C THR A 86 -8.26 -14.18 -5.91
N ASP A 87 -8.60 -13.61 -4.75
CA ASP A 87 -9.83 -12.88 -4.49
C ASP A 87 -9.59 -11.78 -3.44
N VAL A 88 -10.56 -10.90 -3.20
CA VAL A 88 -10.41 -9.80 -2.24
C VAL A 88 -10.04 -10.33 -0.85
N ASP A 89 -8.87 -9.96 -0.33
CA ASP A 89 -8.36 -10.31 1.00
C ASP A 89 -8.09 -11.81 1.22
N CYS A 90 -7.87 -12.58 0.14
CA CYS A 90 -7.56 -14.02 0.23
C CYS A 90 -6.95 -14.61 -1.05
N GLY A 91 -6.40 -15.82 -0.89
CA GLY A 91 -5.84 -16.62 -1.99
C GLY A 91 -4.40 -16.25 -2.32
N GLY A 92 -3.75 -17.09 -3.12
CA GLY A 92 -2.32 -17.01 -3.35
C GLY A 92 -1.48 -17.58 -2.20
N PRO A 93 -0.15 -17.65 -2.37
CA PRO A 93 0.74 -18.34 -1.44
C PRO A 93 0.99 -17.60 -0.12
N GLU A 94 0.73 -16.30 -0.06
CA GLU A 94 1.08 -15.45 1.09
C GLU A 94 -0.14 -14.99 1.91
N CYS A 95 -1.35 -15.27 1.42
CA CYS A 95 -2.60 -14.94 2.12
C CYS A 95 -3.31 -16.17 2.66
N ARG A 96 -4.31 -15.91 3.51
CA ARG A 96 -5.24 -16.96 3.93
C ARG A 96 -5.95 -17.53 2.70
N ALA A 97 -6.26 -18.82 2.75
CA ALA A 97 -7.10 -19.43 1.73
C ALA A 97 -8.50 -18.82 1.75
N CYS A 98 -9.09 -18.66 0.57
CA CYS A 98 -10.40 -18.11 0.35
C CYS A 98 -11.52 -19.07 0.76
N ASP A 99 -12.64 -18.48 1.17
CA ASP A 99 -13.87 -19.21 1.48
C ASP A 99 -14.59 -19.67 0.19
N GLU A 100 -15.62 -20.49 0.33
CA GLU A 100 -16.41 -20.98 -0.81
C GLU A 100 -17.06 -19.82 -1.60
N GLY A 101 -17.02 -19.90 -2.93
CA GLY A 101 -17.57 -18.88 -3.84
C GLY A 101 -16.60 -17.76 -4.22
N SER A 102 -15.42 -17.70 -3.59
CA SER A 102 -14.35 -16.77 -3.94
C SER A 102 -13.58 -17.18 -5.19
N ALA A 103 -12.96 -16.21 -5.85
CA ALA A 103 -12.12 -16.47 -7.02
C ALA A 103 -10.81 -17.21 -6.64
N CYS A 104 -10.41 -18.17 -7.47
CA CYS A 104 -9.20 -18.98 -7.27
C CYS A 104 -8.52 -19.30 -8.60
N SER A 105 -7.22 -19.59 -8.53
CA SER A 105 -6.44 -20.07 -9.68
C SER A 105 -5.98 -21.52 -9.50
N VAL A 106 -5.76 -21.95 -8.27
CA VAL A 106 -5.34 -23.29 -7.88
C VAL A 106 -6.08 -23.73 -6.61
N GLY A 107 -6.16 -25.05 -6.38
CA GLY A 107 -6.83 -25.59 -5.19
C GLY A 107 -6.28 -25.05 -3.87
N GLY A 108 -4.98 -24.77 -3.81
CA GLY A 108 -4.33 -24.17 -2.63
C GLY A 108 -4.82 -22.77 -2.26
N ASP A 109 -5.49 -22.06 -3.18
CA ASP A 109 -6.09 -20.76 -2.89
C ASP A 109 -7.37 -20.88 -2.07
N CYS A 110 -7.98 -22.08 -2.00
CA CYS A 110 -9.27 -22.32 -1.37
C CYS A 110 -9.11 -23.04 -0.04
N ALA A 111 -9.90 -22.65 0.97
CA ALA A 111 -9.90 -23.32 2.27
C ALA A 111 -10.35 -24.79 2.15
N SER A 112 -11.18 -25.10 1.15
CA SER A 112 -11.53 -26.47 0.77
C SER A 112 -10.39 -27.22 0.09
N GLY A 113 -9.41 -26.55 -0.51
CA GLY A 113 -8.44 -27.18 -1.41
C GLY A 113 -8.98 -27.40 -2.83
N VAL A 114 -10.23 -26.98 -3.11
CA VAL A 114 -10.92 -27.19 -4.39
C VAL A 114 -11.10 -25.87 -5.11
N CYS A 115 -10.50 -25.76 -6.29
CA CYS A 115 -10.75 -24.66 -7.23
C CYS A 115 -11.41 -25.20 -8.50
N SER A 116 -12.71 -24.95 -8.67
CA SER A 116 -13.51 -25.43 -9.80
C SER A 116 -14.13 -24.26 -10.55
N ASP A 117 -13.96 -24.21 -11.87
CA ASP A 117 -14.39 -23.09 -12.72
C ASP A 117 -13.83 -21.71 -12.29
N SER A 118 -12.61 -21.69 -11.72
CA SER A 118 -11.96 -20.50 -11.13
C SER A 118 -12.66 -19.96 -9.88
N VAL A 119 -13.47 -20.78 -9.22
CA VAL A 119 -14.18 -20.45 -7.98
C VAL A 119 -13.93 -21.54 -6.93
N CYS A 120 -13.73 -21.13 -5.68
CA CYS A 120 -13.58 -22.06 -4.57
C CYS A 120 -14.88 -22.82 -4.36
N ALA A 121 -14.84 -24.13 -4.58
CA ALA A 121 -16.02 -24.98 -4.40
C ALA A 121 -16.05 -25.59 -3.00
N ALA A 122 -17.25 -26.01 -2.60
CA ALA A 122 -17.45 -26.79 -1.39
C ALA A 122 -16.65 -28.10 -1.44
N PRO A 123 -16.12 -28.59 -0.31
CA PRO A 123 -15.56 -29.93 -0.23
C PRO A 123 -16.61 -30.97 -0.66
N ALA A 124 -16.25 -31.87 -1.58
CA ALA A 124 -17.16 -32.85 -2.15
C ALA A 124 -16.47 -34.20 -2.32
N CYS A 125 -17.25 -35.27 -2.09
CA CYS A 125 -16.83 -36.69 -2.14
C CYS A 125 -16.38 -37.22 -3.52
N ASP A 126 -16.16 -36.37 -4.51
CA ASP A 126 -15.77 -36.76 -5.89
C ASP A 126 -14.98 -35.61 -6.53
N ASP A 127 -14.09 -34.96 -5.76
CA ASP A 127 -13.31 -33.79 -6.22
C ASP A 127 -11.79 -34.03 -6.24
N GLU A 128 -11.36 -35.30 -6.22
CA GLU A 128 -9.95 -35.74 -6.34
C GLU A 128 -8.99 -35.16 -5.25
N VAL A 129 -9.53 -34.51 -4.23
CA VAL A 129 -8.82 -33.97 -3.06
C VAL A 129 -9.41 -34.55 -1.79
N ARG A 130 -8.60 -34.81 -0.75
CA ARG A 130 -9.11 -35.28 0.55
C ARG A 130 -9.34 -34.09 1.48
N ASN A 131 -10.58 -33.66 1.60
CA ASN A 131 -11.02 -32.56 2.45
C ASN A 131 -12.35 -32.88 3.19
N GLY A 132 -12.83 -31.96 4.03
CA GLY A 132 -14.09 -32.16 4.76
C GLY A 132 -14.11 -33.41 5.66
N ASP A 133 -15.15 -34.24 5.52
CA ASP A 133 -15.37 -35.49 6.27
C ASP A 133 -14.86 -36.74 5.50
N GLU A 134 -14.06 -36.55 4.45
CA GLU A 134 -13.54 -37.64 3.62
C GLU A 134 -12.41 -38.41 4.33
N SER A 135 -12.44 -39.74 4.18
CA SER A 135 -11.44 -40.63 4.78
C SER A 135 -10.22 -40.88 3.90
N ASP A 136 -10.38 -40.77 2.58
CA ASP A 136 -9.38 -41.07 1.54
C ASP A 136 -9.46 -40.03 0.40
N VAL A 137 -8.50 -40.04 -0.53
CA VAL A 137 -8.60 -39.28 -1.80
C VAL A 137 -9.39 -40.15 -2.79
N ASP A 138 -10.37 -39.59 -3.50
CA ASP A 138 -11.11 -40.28 -4.57
C ASP A 138 -10.23 -40.61 -5.80
#